data_AF-E6TE41-F1
#
_entry.id   AF-E6TE41-F1
#
_cell.length_a   1.000
_cell.length_b   1.000
_cell.length_c   1.000
_cell.angle_alpha   90.00
_cell.angle_beta   90.00
_cell.angle_gamma   90.00
#
_symmetry.space_group_name_H-M   'P 1'
#
loop_
_entity.id
_entity.type
_entity.pdbx_description
1 polymer ?
#
loop_
_entity_poly.entity_id
_entity_poly.type
_entity_poly.pdbx_seq_one_letter_code
_entity_poly.pdbx_strand_id
1 'polypeptide(L)'
;MGDDGVATEVLGEPGPTLVGDELRDVIATLRARYPECPTGEIEALVADIYGRLNASATVSAHLIPLTMNLSLRALRTMSQRRG
;
A
#
# COMPACT_ATOMS: atom_id res chain seq x y z
N MET A 1 34.89 37.04 8.00
CA MET A 1 34.74 35.78 8.76
C MET A 1 33.25 35.60 8.94
N GLY A 2 32.60 35.11 7.89
CA GLY A 2 31.15 34.96 7.84
C GLY A 2 30.82 33.51 8.11
N ASP A 3 29.97 33.31 9.11
CA ASP A 3 29.25 32.09 9.49
C ASP A 3 29.12 31.06 8.36
N ASP A 4 29.70 29.88 8.58
CA ASP A 4 29.40 28.65 7.84
C ASP A 4 27.91 28.33 8.04
N GLY A 5 27.11 28.72 7.05
CA GLY A 5 25.71 28.35 6.95
C GLY A 5 25.58 26.83 7.02
N VAL A 6 25.00 26.36 8.13
CA VAL A 6 24.53 25.00 8.31
C VAL A 6 23.73 24.61 7.07
N ALA A 7 24.30 23.71 6.28
CA ALA A 7 23.55 22.94 5.31
C ALA A 7 22.61 22.04 6.11
N THR A 8 21.43 22.58 6.46
CA THR A 8 20.29 21.77 6.87
C THR A 8 20.04 20.83 5.72
N GLU A 9 20.48 19.58 5.88
CA GLU A 9 19.98 18.46 5.12
C GLU A 9 18.46 18.50 5.28
N VAL A 10 17.81 19.08 4.27
CA VAL A 10 16.41 18.85 4.00
C VAL A 10 16.30 17.36 3.76
N LEU A 11 15.95 16.63 4.82
CA LEU A 11 15.37 15.31 4.72
C LEU A 11 14.18 15.48 3.77
N GLY A 12 14.44 15.23 2.48
CA GLY A 12 13.39 15.19 1.48
C GLY A 12 12.43 14.14 1.97
N GLU A 13 11.29 14.58 2.51
CA GLU A 13 10.16 13.69 2.73
C GLU A 13 10.00 12.96 1.39
N PRO A 14 10.02 11.61 1.37
CA PRO A 14 9.77 10.91 0.13
C PRO A 14 8.35 11.30 -0.28
N GLY A 15 8.25 12.26 -1.21
CA GLY A 15 6.99 12.63 -1.83
C GLY A 15 6.31 11.34 -2.27
N PRO A 16 4.98 11.23 -2.13
CA PRO A 16 4.30 9.97 -2.35
C PRO A 16 4.73 9.44 -3.71
N THR A 17 5.46 8.33 -3.69
CA THR A 17 5.83 7.65 -4.92
C THR A 17 4.54 7.35 -5.69
N LEU A 18 4.55 7.35 -7.03
CA LEU A 18 3.36 6.99 -7.84
C LEU A 18 2.65 5.74 -7.29
N VAL A 19 3.45 4.76 -6.87
CA VAL A 19 3.02 3.54 -6.18
C VAL A 19 2.27 3.83 -4.88
N GLY A 20 2.75 4.76 -4.05
CA GLY A 20 2.10 5.15 -2.79
C GLY A 20 0.73 5.79 -2.99
N ASP A 21 0.55 6.59 -4.05
CA ASP A 21 -0.77 7.13 -4.42
C ASP A 21 -1.70 6.03 -4.95
N GLU A 22 -1.19 5.12 -5.78
CA GLU A 22 -1.97 3.98 -6.27
C GLU A 22 -2.38 3.03 -5.14
N LEU A 23 -1.51 2.78 -4.15
CA LEU A 23 -1.85 1.98 -2.97
C LEU A 23 -2.90 2.66 -2.10
N ARG A 24 -2.88 3.99 -2.00
CA ARG A 24 -3.89 4.77 -1.26
C ARG A 24 -5.27 4.63 -1.90
N ASP A 25 -5.36 4.67 -3.22
CA ASP A 25 -6.62 4.46 -3.95
C ASP A 25 -7.15 3.03 -3.78
N VAL A 26 -6.27 2.03 -3.76
CA VAL A 26 -6.64 0.63 -3.45
C VAL A 26 -7.19 0.53 -2.02
N ILE A 27 -6.52 1.14 -1.04
CA ILE A 27 -6.99 1.15 0.36
C ILE A 27 -8.36 1.83 0.45
N ALA A 28 -8.56 3.00 -0.18
CA ALA A 28 -9.83 3.71 -0.18
C ALA A 28 -10.97 2.86 -0.76
N THR A 29 -10.70 2.18 -1.88
CA THR A 29 -11.66 1.27 -2.52
C THR A 29 -12.02 0.09 -1.61
N LEU A 30 -11.04 -0.51 -0.94
CA LEU A 30 -11.27 -1.64 -0.02
C LEU A 30 -12.04 -1.19 1.23
N ARG A 31 -11.76 -0.01 1.78
CA ARG A 31 -12.50 0.54 2.92
C ARG A 31 -13.96 0.80 2.58
N ALA A 32 -14.25 1.35 1.41
CA ALA A 32 -15.63 1.57 0.96
C ALA A 32 -16.40 0.25 0.79
N ARG A 33 -15.70 -0.82 0.41
CA ARG A 33 -16.29 -2.14 0.16
C ARG A 33 -16.43 -3.02 1.41
N TYR A 34 -15.60 -2.77 2.43
CA TYR A 34 -15.56 -3.52 3.68
C TYR A 34 -15.59 -2.56 4.88
N PRO A 35 -16.71 -1.84 5.11
CA PRO A 35 -16.81 -0.85 6.17
C PRO A 35 -16.73 -1.47 7.57
N GLU A 36 -17.01 -2.77 7.69
CA GLU A 36 -16.90 -3.54 8.93
C GLU A 36 -15.45 -3.93 9.31
N CYS A 37 -14.50 -3.78 8.37
CA CYS A 37 -13.10 -4.10 8.61
C CYS A 37 -12.35 -2.87 9.15
N PRO A 38 -11.52 -3.02 10.20
CA PRO A 38 -10.72 -1.93 10.72
C PRO A 38 -9.78 -1.39 9.64
N THR A 39 -9.67 -0.06 9.56
CA THR A 39 -8.79 0.63 8.61
C THR A 39 -7.35 0.12 8.69
N GLY A 40 -6.81 -0.06 9.90
CA GLY A 40 -5.45 -0.57 10.09
C GLY A 40 -5.24 -2.01 9.63
N GLU A 41 -6.27 -2.86 9.65
CA GLU A 41 -6.18 -4.23 9.10
C GLU A 41 -6.13 -4.21 7.57
N ILE A 42 -6.90 -3.32 6.94
CA ILE A 42 -6.90 -3.14 5.48
C ILE A 42 -5.54 -2.60 5.02
N GLU A 43 -4.99 -1.60 5.70
CA GLU A 43 -3.68 -1.02 5.40
C GLU A 43 -2.55 -2.05 5.54
N ALA A 44 -2.54 -2.80 6.65
CA ALA A 44 -1.54 -3.85 6.90
C ALA A 44 -1.61 -4.96 5.84
N LEU A 45 -2.82 -5.37 5.45
CA LEU A 45 -3.03 -6.38 4.40
C LEU A 45 -2.50 -5.92 3.04
N VAL A 46 -2.81 -4.68 2.65
CA VAL A 46 -2.35 -4.11 1.38
C VAL A 46 -0.82 -3.99 1.36
N ALA A 47 -0.22 -3.55 2.46
CA ALA A 47 1.24 -3.45 2.59
C ALA A 47 1.93 -4.81 2.52
N ASP A 48 1.42 -5.85 3.20
CA ASP A 48 1.97 -7.22 3.14
C ASP A 48 1.94 -7.78 1.72
N ILE A 49 0.79 -7.69 1.05
CA ILE A 49 0.63 -8.23 -0.30
C ILE A 49 1.52 -7.49 -1.31
N TYR A 50 1.54 -6.15 -1.24
CA TYR A 50 2.43 -5.35 -2.08
C TYR A 50 3.90 -5.71 -1.84
N GLY A 51 4.33 -5.80 -0.59
CA GLY A 51 5.71 -6.15 -0.23
C GLY A 51 6.13 -7.52 -0.78
N ARG A 52 5.26 -8.53 -0.64
CA ARG A 52 5.53 -9.89 -1.15
C ARG A 52 5.61 -9.96 -2.67
N LEU A 53 4.74 -9.21 -3.36
CA LEU A 53 4.76 -9.19 -4.82
C LEU A 53 5.94 -8.38 -5.34
N ASN A 54 6.25 -7.24 -4.73
CA ASN A 54 7.41 -6.43 -5.09
C ASN A 54 8.73 -7.19 -4.88
N ALA A 55 8.82 -8.00 -3.83
CA ALA A 55 10.00 -8.85 -3.58
C ALA A 55 10.18 -9.99 -4.58
N SER A 56 9.13 -10.40 -5.30
CA SER A 56 9.15 -11.54 -6.23
C SER A 56 9.03 -11.16 -7.71
N ALA A 57 8.75 -9.89 -8.02
CA ALA A 57 8.50 -9.46 -9.39
C ALA A 57 9.76 -8.92 -10.09
N THR A 58 10.16 -9.60 -11.17
CA THR A 58 11.17 -9.09 -12.13
C THR A 58 10.58 -8.03 -13.07
N VAL A 59 9.25 -7.88 -13.13
CA VAL A 59 8.51 -6.87 -13.90
C VAL A 59 7.41 -6.28 -13.03
N SER A 60 7.52 -5.00 -12.68
CA SER A 60 6.67 -4.30 -11.71
C SER A 60 5.35 -3.74 -12.26
N ALA A 61 5.18 -3.69 -13.58
CA ALA A 61 4.00 -3.11 -14.25
C ALA A 61 2.66 -3.81 -13.96
N HIS A 62 2.69 -5.06 -13.47
CA HIS A 62 1.48 -5.85 -13.17
C HIS A 62 1.25 -6.08 -11.67
N LEU A 63 2.08 -5.47 -10.81
CA LEU A 63 2.01 -5.66 -9.36
C LEU A 63 0.70 -5.16 -8.78
N ILE A 64 0.22 -4.00 -9.20
CA ILE A 64 -1.02 -3.41 -8.70
C ILE A 64 -2.25 -4.26 -9.11
N PRO A 65 -2.42 -4.65 -10.41
CA PRO A 65 -3.47 -5.57 -10.80
C PRO A 65 -3.44 -6.91 -10.04
N LEU A 66 -2.25 -7.48 -9.81
CA LEU A 66 -2.08 -8.75 -9.08
C LEU A 66 -2.43 -8.61 -7.59
N THR A 67 -1.99 -7.51 -6.96
CA THR A 67 -2.30 -7.18 -5.56
C THR A 67 -3.81 -7.13 -5.36
N MET A 68 -4.52 -6.39 -6.22
CA MET A 68 -5.97 -6.25 -6.14
C MET A 68 -6.70 -7.60 -6.26
N ASN A 69 -6.31 -8.43 -7.24
CA ASN A 69 -6.97 -9.69 -7.52
C ASN A 69 -6.79 -10.70 -6.36
N LEU A 70 -5.60 -10.74 -5.77
CA LEU A 70 -5.29 -11.59 -4.62
C LEU A 70 -6.05 -11.15 -3.36
N SER A 71 -6.10 -9.85 -3.07
CA SER A 71 -6.85 -9.31 -1.92
C SER A 71 -8.34 -9.63 -2.00
N LEU A 72 -8.94 -9.47 -3.18
CA LEU A 72 -10.36 -9.80 -3.40
C LEU A 72 -10.66 -11.28 -3.14
N ARG A 73 -9.75 -12.16 -3.56
CA ARG A 73 -9.92 -13.60 -3.37
C ARG A 73 -9.83 -14.00 -1.90
N ALA A 74 -8.88 -13.42 -1.16
CA ALA A 74 -8.70 -13.67 0.27
C ALA A 74 -9.91 -13.19 1.09
N LEU A 75 -10.39 -11.97 0.85
CA LEU A 75 -11.53 -11.39 1.57
C LEU A 75 -12.83 -12.18 1.32
N ARG A 76 -13.04 -12.66 0.09
CA ARG A 76 -14.17 -13.55 -0.23
C ARG A 76 -14.13 -14.85 0.58
N THR A 77 -12.94 -15.45 0.74
CA THR A 77 -12.78 -16.67 1.54
C THR A 77 -12.98 -16.41 3.04
N MET A 78 -12.54 -15.25 3.55
CA MET A 78 -12.75 -14.88 4.96
C MET A 78 -14.21 -14.64 5.29
N SER A 79 -14.95 -13.96 4.40
CA SER A 79 -16.39 -13.70 4.56
C SER A 79 -17.21 -15.00 4.58
N GLN A 80 -16.89 -15.97 3.72
CA GLN A 80 -17.58 -17.27 3.68
C GLN A 80 -17.37 -18.14 4.91
N ARG A 81 -16.30 -17.91 5.68
CA ARG A 81 -16.04 -18.65 6.93
C ARG A 81 -16.72 -18.04 8.16
N ARG A 82 -17.27 -16.83 8.04
CA ARG A 82 -17.94 -16.11 9.13
C ARG A 82 -19.47 -16.20 9.09
N GLY A 83 -20.05 -16.75 8.02
CA GLY A 83 -21.49 -17.02 7.90
C GLY A 83 -21.81 -18.49 8.03
#